data_AF-A0A376ZT41-F1
#
_entry.id   AF-A0A376ZT41-F1
#
_cell.length_a   1.000
_cell.length_b   1.000
_cell.length_c   1.000
_cell.angle_alpha   90.00
_cell.angle_beta   90.00
_cell.angle_gamma   90.00
#
_symmetry.space_group_name_H-M   'P 1'
#
loop_
_entity.id
_entity.type
_entity.pdbx_description
1 polymer ?
#
loop_
_entity_poly.entity_id
_entity_poly.type
_entity_poly.pdbx_seq_one_letter_code
_entity_poly.pdbx_strand_id
1 'polypeptide(L)'
;MLPREYLKEAWEFTRERNLALHVDGARIFNAVVAYGCELKEITQYCDSFTICLSKGLGTPVGSLLVGNRDYIKRAIRWRKMAGGGCVIRDSGCRRDVCPEK
;
A
#
# COMPACT_ATOMS: atom_id res chain seq x y z
N MET A 1 -18.19 1.33 2.56
CA MET A 1 -17.45 2.50 2.03
C MET A 1 -17.49 3.54 3.13
N LEU A 2 -16.36 4.10 3.57
CA LEU A 2 -16.36 5.06 4.68
C LEU A 2 -16.75 6.46 4.19
N PRO A 3 -17.37 7.34 4.98
CA PRO A 3 -17.55 8.73 4.56
C PRO A 3 -16.19 9.45 4.44
N ARG A 4 -16.05 10.41 3.50
CA ARG A 4 -14.81 11.22 3.38
C ARG A 4 -14.57 12.07 4.62
N GLU A 5 -15.63 12.65 5.18
CA GLU A 5 -15.58 13.40 6.44
C GLU A 5 -14.99 12.56 7.58
N TYR A 6 -15.39 11.29 7.68
CA TYR A 6 -14.88 10.40 8.71
C TYR A 6 -13.37 10.17 8.61
N LEU A 7 -12.82 10.07 7.38
CA LEU A 7 -11.37 9.92 7.21
C LEU A 7 -10.61 11.15 7.70
N LYS A 8 -11.17 12.34 7.47
CA LYS A 8 -10.62 13.60 7.95
C LYS A 8 -10.71 13.72 9.48
N GLU A 9 -11.87 13.45 10.05
CA GLU A 9 -12.09 13.46 11.50
C GLU A 9 -11.17 12.46 12.22
N ALA A 10 -11.06 11.23 11.71
CA ALA A 10 -10.16 10.23 12.26
C ALA A 10 -8.69 10.67 12.16
N TRP A 11 -8.29 11.27 11.04
CA TRP A 11 -6.96 11.82 10.88
C TRP A 11 -6.65 12.91 11.91
N GLU A 12 -7.51 13.93 12.03
CA GLU A 12 -7.36 15.03 12.99
C GLU A 12 -7.30 14.50 14.42
N PHE A 13 -8.20 13.60 14.79
CA PHE A 13 -8.20 12.94 16.10
C PHE A 13 -6.88 12.21 16.39
N THR A 14 -6.32 11.50 15.41
CA THR A 14 -5.03 10.82 15.61
C THR A 14 -3.87 11.80 15.77
N ARG A 15 -3.90 12.97 15.10
CA ARG A 15 -2.87 14.01 15.27
C ARG A 15 -2.92 14.62 16.66
N GLU A 16 -4.11 14.90 17.18
CA GLU A 16 -4.30 15.42 18.54
C GLU A 16 -3.83 14.43 19.61
N ARG A 17 -4.03 13.13 19.38
CA ARG A 17 -3.66 12.06 20.32
C ARG A 17 -2.25 11.49 20.09
N ASN A 18 -1.50 12.03 19.12
CA ASN A 18 -0.20 11.51 18.71
C ASN A 18 -0.21 10.00 18.40
N LEU A 19 -1.26 9.54 17.72
CA LEU A 19 -1.44 8.16 17.28
C LEU A 19 -1.13 8.02 15.79
N ALA A 20 -0.54 6.89 15.42
CA ALA A 20 -0.37 6.53 14.02
C ALA A 20 -1.70 5.98 13.46
N LEU A 21 -2.05 6.38 12.24
CA LEU A 21 -3.24 5.92 11.53
C LEU A 21 -2.82 5.06 10.33
N HIS A 22 -3.23 3.80 10.36
CA HIS A 22 -3.05 2.85 9.25
C HIS A 22 -4.40 2.52 8.62
N VAL A 23 -4.47 2.58 7.28
CA VAL A 23 -5.68 2.22 6.53
C VAL A 23 -5.45 0.94 5.75
N ASP A 24 -6.28 -0.08 6.01
CA ASP A 24 -6.31 -1.28 5.17
C ASP A 24 -7.03 -0.97 3.85
N GLY A 25 -6.23 -0.72 2.81
CA GLY A 25 -6.67 -0.36 1.49
C GLY A 25 -6.74 -1.55 0.53
N ALA A 26 -7.03 -2.76 1.03
CA ALA A 26 -7.20 -3.94 0.17
C ALA A 26 -8.12 -3.72 -1.05
N ARG A 27 -9.06 -2.77 -0.98
CA ARG A 27 -9.90 -2.34 -2.11
C ARG A 27 -9.95 -0.81 -2.25
N ILE A 28 -8.85 -0.12 -1.95
CA ILE A 28 -8.81 1.35 -1.98
C ILE A 28 -9.15 1.91 -3.37
N PHE A 29 -8.76 1.24 -4.45
CA PHE A 29 -9.11 1.68 -5.81
C PHE A 29 -10.61 1.60 -6.11
N ASN A 30 -11.32 0.61 -5.56
CA ASN A 30 -12.78 0.59 -5.65
C ASN A 30 -13.39 1.79 -4.93
N ALA A 31 -12.79 2.21 -3.80
CA ALA A 31 -13.23 3.38 -3.08
C ALA A 31 -12.96 4.67 -3.88
N VAL A 32 -11.77 4.83 -4.45
CA VAL A 32 -11.38 5.94 -5.33
C VAL A 32 -12.36 6.10 -6.50
N VAL A 33 -12.68 4.99 -7.20
CA VAL A 33 -13.62 5.01 -8.33
C VAL A 33 -15.02 5.42 -7.88
N ALA A 34 -15.53 4.89 -6.76
CA ALA A 34 -16.87 5.23 -6.30
C ALA A 34 -16.97 6.62 -5.62
N TYR A 35 -15.87 7.21 -5.13
CA TYR A 35 -15.83 8.61 -4.72
C TYR A 35 -15.63 9.58 -5.88
N GLY A 36 -15.14 9.11 -7.03
CA GLY A 36 -14.79 9.95 -8.18
C GLY A 36 -13.64 10.92 -7.89
N CYS A 37 -12.70 10.54 -7.02
CA CYS A 37 -11.61 11.39 -6.55
C CYS A 37 -10.25 10.78 -6.88
N GLU A 38 -9.15 11.50 -6.65
CA GLU A 38 -7.81 10.92 -6.78
C GLU A 38 -7.42 10.13 -5.53
N LEU A 39 -6.59 9.08 -5.70
CA LEU A 39 -6.06 8.29 -4.58
C LEU A 39 -5.37 9.18 -3.53
N LYS A 40 -4.66 10.22 -3.98
CA LYS A 40 -3.94 11.16 -3.12
C LYS A 40 -4.86 11.86 -2.12
N GLU A 41 -6.10 12.15 -2.53
CA GLU A 41 -7.08 12.82 -1.68
C GLU A 41 -7.55 11.95 -0.50
N ILE A 42 -7.42 10.63 -0.62
CA ILE A 42 -7.76 9.67 0.44
C ILE A 42 -6.51 9.40 1.28
N THR A 43 -5.37 9.15 0.64
CA THR A 43 -4.14 8.73 1.31
C THR A 43 -3.48 9.84 2.13
N GLN A 44 -3.84 11.11 1.91
CA GLN A 44 -3.38 12.23 2.75
C GLN A 44 -3.83 12.11 4.21
N TYR A 45 -4.91 11.37 4.47
CA TYR A 45 -5.48 11.16 5.80
C TYR A 45 -4.99 9.87 6.45
N CYS A 46 -3.78 9.40 6.12
CA CYS A 46 -3.18 8.23 6.77
C CYS A 46 -1.65 8.31 6.77
N ASP A 47 -1.00 7.74 7.79
CA ASP A 47 0.48 7.66 7.82
C ASP A 47 1.00 6.48 7.00
N SER A 48 0.19 5.43 6.91
CA SER A 48 0.48 4.24 6.13
C SER A 48 -0.79 3.59 5.63
N PHE A 49 -0.71 2.93 4.49
CA PHE A 49 -1.84 2.19 3.93
C PHE A 49 -1.35 0.99 3.13
N THR A 50 -2.23 -0.01 3.00
CA THR A 50 -1.99 -1.18 2.14
C THR A 50 -2.75 -1.06 0.83
N ILE A 51 -2.25 -1.71 -0.22
CA ILE A 51 -2.97 -1.92 -1.47
C ILE A 51 -2.89 -3.40 -1.79
N CYS A 52 -4.02 -4.06 -2.01
CA CYS A 52 -4.00 -5.42 -2.55
C CYS A 52 -4.10 -5.38 -4.07
N LEU A 53 -3.09 -5.91 -4.75
CA LEU A 53 -3.06 -6.01 -6.20
C LEU A 53 -3.82 -7.25 -6.69
N SER A 54 -3.95 -8.29 -5.86
CA SER A 54 -4.53 -9.58 -6.25
C SER A 54 -6.05 -9.71 -6.07
N LYS A 55 -6.74 -8.58 -5.96
CA LYS A 55 -8.20 -8.52 -5.83
C LYS A 55 -8.80 -7.88 -7.09
N GLY A 56 -9.35 -6.67 -6.97
CA GLY A 56 -9.97 -5.95 -8.10
C GLY A 56 -8.99 -5.51 -9.19
N LEU A 57 -7.67 -5.57 -8.91
CA LEU A 57 -6.61 -5.18 -9.86
C LEU A 57 -6.10 -6.36 -10.72
N GLY A 58 -6.57 -7.59 -10.50
CA GLY A 58 -6.34 -8.71 -11.42
C GLY A 58 -4.92 -9.29 -11.45
N THR A 59 -4.03 -8.92 -10.53
CA THR A 59 -2.71 -9.57 -10.45
C THR A 59 -2.81 -10.94 -9.75
N PRO A 60 -1.96 -11.92 -10.10
CA PRO A 60 -2.04 -13.26 -9.51
C PRO A 60 -1.72 -13.27 -8.01
N VAL A 61 -0.72 -12.52 -7.56
CA VAL A 61 -0.33 -12.38 -6.15
C VAL A 61 0.29 -11.00 -5.94
N GLY A 62 -0.01 -10.35 -4.81
CA GLY A 62 0.73 -9.18 -4.38
C GLY A 62 -0.06 -8.20 -3.53
N SER A 63 0.62 -7.62 -2.54
CA SER A 63 0.17 -6.45 -1.81
C SER A 63 1.32 -5.45 -1.65
N LEU A 64 0.98 -4.17 -1.59
CA LEU A 64 1.90 -3.07 -1.35
C LEU A 64 1.61 -2.49 0.03
N LEU A 65 2.68 -2.12 0.73
CA LEU A 65 2.63 -1.32 1.94
C LEU A 65 3.30 0.02 1.63
N VAL A 66 2.58 1.12 1.85
CA VAL A 66 3.02 2.48 1.55
C VAL A 66 3.03 3.30 2.85
N GLY A 67 4.03 4.16 3.01
CA GLY A 67 4.20 5.03 4.17
C GLY A 67 5.53 5.75 4.13
N ASN A 68 5.93 6.38 5.24
CA ASN A 68 7.19 7.12 5.34
C ASN A 68 8.43 6.23 5.08
N ARG A 69 9.53 6.83 4.58
CA ARG A 69 10.78 6.14 4.24
C ARG A 69 11.34 5.31 5.40
N ASP A 70 11.38 5.87 6.61
CA ASP A 70 11.88 5.15 7.78
C ASP A 70 10.95 4.00 8.20
N TYR A 71 9.63 4.19 8.01
CA TYR A 71 8.64 3.14 8.24
C TYR A 71 8.83 1.99 7.24
N ILE A 72 9.00 2.27 5.95
CA ILE A 72 9.26 1.26 4.92
C ILE A 72 10.60 0.55 5.16
N LYS A 73 11.64 1.25 5.59
CA LYS A 73 12.93 0.63 5.94
C LYS A 73 12.77 -0.42 7.04
N ARG A 74 11.99 -0.10 8.08
CA ARG A 74 11.64 -1.08 9.14
C ARG A 74 10.78 -2.21 8.59
N ALA A 75 9.77 -1.89 7.78
CA ALA A 75 8.89 -2.89 7.18
C ALA A 75 9.62 -3.90 6.29
N ILE A 76 10.67 -3.48 5.56
CA ILE A 76 11.50 -4.40 4.75
C ILE A 76 12.19 -5.45 5.64
N ARG A 77 12.69 -5.03 6.82
CA ARG A 77 13.31 -5.95 7.79
C ARG A 77 12.28 -6.95 8.31
N TRP A 78 11.09 -6.48 8.67
CA TRP A 78 9.99 -7.33 9.11
C TRP A 78 9.51 -8.28 8.01
N ARG A 79 9.40 -7.81 6.77
CA ARG A 79 9.07 -8.65 5.61
C ARG A 79 10.06 -9.79 5.44
N LYS A 80 11.36 -9.54 5.64
CA LYS A 80 12.39 -10.57 5.54
C LYS A 80 12.27 -11.58 6.68
N MET A 81 12.00 -11.12 7.89
CA MET A 81 11.79 -11.96 9.06
C MET A 81 10.54 -12.85 8.93
N ALA A 82 9.44 -12.29 8.42
CA ALA A 82 8.19 -13.00 8.19
C ALA A 82 8.22 -13.94 6.96
N GLY A 83 9.38 -14.11 6.30
CA GLY A 83 9.52 -14.98 5.12
C GLY A 83 8.93 -14.41 3.83
N GLY A 84 8.37 -13.19 3.84
CA GLY A 84 7.78 -12.52 2.67
C GLY A 84 8.79 -11.94 1.67
N GLY A 85 10.07 -12.29 1.79
CA GLY A 85 11.12 -11.92 0.84
C GLY A 85 11.04 -12.76 -0.44
N CYS A 86 9.90 -12.73 -1.14
CA CYS A 86 9.73 -13.40 -2.41
C CYS A 86 10.29 -12.49 -3.53
N VAL A 87 11.46 -12.84 -4.04
CA VAL A 87 11.89 -12.38 -5.37
C VAL A 87 11.21 -13.32 -6.34
N ILE A 88 10.15 -12.86 -7.01
CA ILE A 88 9.60 -13.58 -8.15
C ILE A 88 10.67 -13.50 -9.24
N ARG A 89 11.49 -14.55 -9.37
CA ARG A 89 12.24 -14.78 -10.60
C ARG A 89 11.19 -15.25 -11.60
N ASP A 90 10.83 -14.38 -12.53
CA ASP A 90 9.99 -14.77 -13.65
C ASP A 90 10.60 -15.99 -14.32
N SER A 91 9.95 -17.15 -14.21
CA SER A 91 10.33 -18.38 -14.91
C SER A 91 10.08 -18.27 -16.42
N GLY A 92 9.49 -17.16 -16.90
CA GLY A 92 9.30 -16.82 -18.30
C GLY A 92 10.34 -15.87 -18.90
N CYS A 93 11.21 -15.24 -18.10
CA CYS A 93 12.23 -14.34 -18.63
C CYS A 93 13.44 -15.17 -19.06
N ARG A 94 13.52 -15.48 -20.37
CA ARG A 94 14.76 -15.98 -20.98
C ARG A 94 15.90 -15.06 -20.55
N ARG A 95 17.01 -15.66 -20.11
CA ARG A 95 18.24 -14.99 -19.66
C ARG A 95 18.97 -14.20 -20.77
N ASP A 96 18.32 -13.95 -21.91
CA ASP A 96 18.96 -13.44 -23.12
C ASP A 96 18.88 -11.91 -23.26
N VAL A 97 18.32 -11.20 -22.28
CA VAL A 97 18.22 -9.72 -22.29
C VAL A 97 18.75 -9.13 -20.99
N CYS A 98 20.05 -9.32 -20.74
CA CYS A 98 20.85 -8.45 -19.89
C CYS A 98 22.12 -8.14 -20.69
N PRO A 99 22.29 -6.93 -21.26
CA PRO A 99 23.60 -6.54 -21.74
C PRO A 99 24.49 -6.35 -20.51
N GLU A 100 25.43 -7.27 -20.32
CA GLU A 100 26.62 -6.97 -19.53
C GLU A 100 27.49 -6.00 -20.33
N LYS A 101 27.88 -4.90 -19.67
CA LYS A 101 28.74 -3.77 -20.07
C LYS A 101 28.02 -2.52 -20.54
#